data_AF-A0A225DZV9-F1
#
_entry.id   AF-A0A225DZV9-F1
#
_cell.length_a   1.000
_cell.length_b   1.000
_cell.length_c   1.000
_cell.angle_alpha   90.00
_cell.angle_beta   90.00
_cell.angle_gamma   90.00
#
_symmetry.space_group_name_H-M   'P 1'
#
loop_
_entity.id
_entity.type
_entity.pdbx_description
1 polymer ?
#
loop_
_entity_poly.entity_id
_entity_poly.type
_entity_poly.pdbx_seq_one_letter_code
_entity_poly.pdbx_strand_id
1 'polypeptide(L)'
;MDERLDPDEARHILRNVAAYRHLCEHVRKKATWGLLFGAVMFGLWYTAFGQRNNYGLFSLIYLGLASLEFSAGLLNKIRPSAEGVLVDGFVLFGFGAANLGRAYLGWQMGLPPNSYFFYVLLGGYWIFAGTSSVRSYASLRRAFSFRPSAEHMRWFGDLVREIRVADPENDPTALDLPTKPPLRGKLLGDMAIFLPAGSADVVVASRRDVEIEREESRNPDRPPVGFLLIEGADFGGFPIDPVNWQNYARWKTEGASRHHRSACDRPPPTSNNP
;
A
#
# COMPACT_ATOMS: atom_id res chain seq x y z
N MET A 1 10.74 -23.47 6.43
CA MET A 1 9.39 -23.70 6.97
C MET A 1 8.76 -24.84 6.19
N ASP A 2 8.93 -26.09 6.65
CA ASP A 2 8.23 -27.27 6.11
C ASP A 2 7.09 -27.74 7.04
N GLU A 3 6.83 -26.98 8.10
CA GLU A 3 5.62 -27.10 8.89
C GLU A 3 4.51 -26.37 8.12
N ARG A 4 3.53 -27.12 7.62
CA ARG A 4 2.36 -26.57 6.93
C ARG A 4 1.66 -25.59 7.87
N LEU A 5 1.90 -24.29 7.70
CA LEU A 5 1.14 -23.24 8.35
C LEU A 5 -0.34 -23.50 8.14
N ASP A 6 -1.13 -23.31 9.20
CA ASP A 6 -2.58 -23.37 9.13
C ASP A 6 -3.08 -22.36 8.07
N PRO A 7 -4.03 -22.71 7.18
CA PRO A 7 -4.48 -21.81 6.11
C PRO A 7 -4.95 -20.45 6.62
N ASP A 8 -5.55 -20.40 7.80
CA ASP A 8 -6.00 -19.15 8.42
C ASP A 8 -4.81 -18.29 8.89
N GLU A 9 -3.78 -18.91 9.45
CA GLU A 9 -2.53 -18.24 9.81
C GLU A 9 -1.80 -17.71 8.58
N ALA A 10 -1.68 -18.53 7.53
CA ALA A 10 -1.08 -18.13 6.26
C ALA A 10 -1.84 -16.94 5.63
N ARG A 11 -3.18 -16.97 5.64
CA ARG A 11 -4.03 -15.84 5.19
C ARG A 11 -3.76 -14.58 6.00
N HIS A 12 -3.67 -14.69 7.32
CA HIS A 12 -3.39 -13.55 8.19
C HIS A 12 -2.00 -12.96 7.92
N ILE A 13 -0.96 -13.79 7.80
CA ILE A 13 0.40 -13.36 7.47
C ILE A 13 0.42 -12.63 6.12
N LEU A 14 -0.19 -13.20 5.07
CA LEU A 14 -0.20 -12.58 3.75
C LEU A 14 -0.92 -11.24 3.74
N ARG A 15 -2.07 -11.13 4.41
CA ARG A 15 -2.81 -9.86 4.55
C ARG A 15 -1.98 -8.82 5.27
N ASN A 16 -1.32 -9.19 6.37
CA ASN A 16 -0.47 -8.28 7.13
C ASN A 16 0.73 -7.81 6.30
N VAL A 17 1.38 -8.71 5.56
CA VAL A 17 2.50 -8.37 4.67
C VAL A 17 2.05 -7.46 3.53
N ALA A 18 0.91 -7.75 2.89
CA ALA A 18 0.35 -6.93 1.83
C ALA A 18 0.01 -5.52 2.34
N ALA A 19 -0.70 -5.40 3.45
CA ALA A 19 -1.04 -4.13 4.09
C ALA A 19 0.22 -3.33 4.46
N TYR A 20 1.22 -3.99 5.03
CA TYR A 20 2.50 -3.37 5.38
C TYR A 20 3.26 -2.86 4.15
N ARG A 21 3.26 -3.61 3.03
CA ARG A 21 3.87 -3.18 1.77
C ARG A 21 3.16 -1.98 1.16
N HIS A 22 1.82 -2.01 1.12
CA HIS A 22 1.03 -0.88 0.65
C HIS A 22 1.32 0.39 1.48
N LEU A 23 1.40 0.25 2.80
CA LEU A 23 1.79 1.34 3.71
C LEU A 23 3.19 1.88 3.38
N CYS A 24 4.17 0.99 3.22
CA CYS A 24 5.54 1.36 2.85
C CYS A 24 5.60 2.08 1.50
N GLU A 25 4.84 1.62 0.51
CA GLU A 25 4.78 2.26 -0.80
C GLU A 25 4.14 3.64 -0.73
N HIS A 26 3.05 3.79 0.02
CA HIS A 26 2.43 5.09 0.27
C HIS A 26 3.41 6.07 0.91
N VAL A 27 4.15 5.65 1.94
CA VAL A 27 5.19 6.47 2.58
C VAL A 27 6.31 6.80 1.60
N ARG A 28 6.76 5.86 0.76
CA ARG A 28 7.80 6.11 -0.27
C ARG A 28 7.35 7.07 -1.36
N LYS A 29 6.07 7.03 -1.75
CA LYS A 29 5.48 7.97 -2.71
C LYS A 29 5.44 9.37 -2.10
N LYS A 30 5.00 9.50 -0.84
CA LYS A 30 5.04 10.78 -0.11
C LYS A 30 6.48 11.30 0.07
N ALA A 31 7.43 10.42 0.37
CA ALA A 31 8.84 10.76 0.52
C ALA A 31 9.47 11.34 -0.76
N THR A 32 9.01 10.92 -1.95
CA THR A 32 9.43 11.53 -3.22
C THR A 32 9.01 13.00 -3.31
N TRP A 33 7.82 13.35 -2.81
CA TRP A 33 7.41 14.75 -2.74
C TRP A 33 8.24 15.56 -1.74
N GLY A 34 8.57 14.99 -0.57
CA GLY A 34 9.48 15.62 0.40
C GLY A 34 10.89 15.86 -0.19
N LEU A 35 11.43 14.89 -0.94
CA LEU A 35 12.71 15.06 -1.65
C LEU A 35 12.67 16.19 -2.68
N LEU A 36 11.62 16.22 -3.52
CA LEU A 36 11.44 17.28 -4.51
C LEU A 36 11.28 18.64 -3.82
N PHE A 37 10.49 18.70 -2.75
CA PHE A 37 10.28 19.91 -1.97
C PHE A 37 11.59 20.41 -1.36
N GLY A 38 12.37 19.55 -0.69
CA GLY A 38 13.69 19.88 -0.17
C GLY A 38 14.63 20.41 -1.26
N ALA A 39 14.64 19.78 -2.45
CA ALA A 39 15.44 20.25 -3.59
C ALA A 39 15.00 21.63 -4.10
N VAL A 40 13.69 21.88 -4.19
CA VAL A 40 13.15 23.21 -4.54
C VAL A 40 13.54 24.24 -3.47
N MET A 41 13.48 23.89 -2.19
CA MET A 41 13.88 24.77 -1.09
C MET A 41 15.37 25.11 -1.15
N PHE A 42 16.24 24.17 -1.51
CA PHE A 42 17.64 24.46 -1.77
C PHE A 42 17.82 25.45 -2.93
N GLY A 43 17.06 25.27 -4.03
CA GLY A 43 17.08 26.20 -5.16
C GLY A 43 16.62 27.62 -4.77
N LEU A 44 15.55 27.73 -3.98
CA LEU A 44 15.08 29.01 -3.45
C LEU A 44 16.09 29.65 -2.51
N TRP A 45 16.72 28.86 -1.63
CA TRP A 45 17.77 29.34 -0.74
C TRP A 45 18.98 29.87 -1.52
N TYR A 46 19.45 29.11 -2.51
CA TYR A 46 20.59 29.48 -3.35
C TYR A 46 20.33 30.77 -4.12
N THR A 47 19.14 30.92 -4.73
CA THR A 47 18.78 32.11 -5.50
C THR A 47 18.53 33.34 -4.61
N ALA A 48 17.88 33.17 -3.45
CA ALA A 48 17.55 34.28 -2.56
C ALA A 48 18.73 34.77 -1.72
N PHE A 49 19.61 33.88 -1.28
CA PHE A 49 20.69 34.19 -0.32
C PHE A 49 22.10 33.95 -0.88
N GLY A 50 22.28 32.95 -1.75
CA GLY A 50 23.59 32.55 -2.27
C GLY A 50 24.29 33.64 -3.08
N GLN A 51 23.55 34.46 -3.84
CA GLN A 51 24.15 35.53 -4.64
C GLN A 51 24.53 36.79 -3.86
N ARG A 52 24.02 36.97 -2.62
CA ARG A 52 24.17 38.21 -1.86
C ARG A 52 25.20 38.13 -0.73
N ASN A 53 25.92 37.01 -0.61
CA ASN A 53 26.85 36.70 0.49
C ASN A 53 26.25 36.93 1.89
N ASN A 54 24.92 36.87 2.00
CA ASN A 54 24.16 37.26 3.18
C ASN A 54 23.73 35.99 3.93
N TYR A 55 24.67 35.41 4.67
CA TYR A 55 24.45 34.25 5.54
C TYR A 55 23.86 34.65 6.90
N GLY A 56 22.89 35.57 6.90
CA GLY A 56 22.16 35.93 8.11
C GLY A 56 21.39 34.75 8.70
N LEU A 57 20.92 34.88 9.94
CA LEU A 57 20.22 33.82 10.69
C LEU A 57 19.10 33.13 9.88
N PHE A 58 18.28 33.89 9.14
CA PHE A 58 17.22 33.31 8.30
C PHE A 58 17.74 32.43 7.17
N SER A 59 18.88 32.77 6.57
CA SER A 59 19.52 31.95 5.55
C SER A 59 19.93 30.59 6.12
N LEU A 60 20.53 30.57 7.31
CA LEU A 60 20.91 29.33 8.01
C LEU A 60 19.69 28.50 8.42
N ILE A 61 18.61 29.14 8.87
CA ILE A 61 17.36 28.45 9.20
C ILE A 61 16.77 27.77 7.96
N TYR A 62 16.67 28.48 6.84
CA TYR A 62 16.14 27.90 5.59
C TYR A 62 17.03 26.77 5.07
N LEU A 63 18.36 26.93 5.13
CA LEU A 63 19.29 25.88 4.74
C LEU A 63 19.12 24.64 5.62
N GLY A 64 19.09 24.81 6.95
CA GLY A 64 18.92 23.72 7.89
C GLY A 64 17.59 22.99 7.70
N LEU A 65 16.49 23.72 7.52
CA LEU A 65 15.17 23.12 7.25
C LEU A 65 15.13 22.40 5.90
N ALA A 66 15.74 22.95 4.85
CA ALA A 66 15.83 22.28 3.54
C ALA A 66 16.66 20.99 3.63
N SER A 67 17.79 21.03 4.34
CA SER A 67 18.61 19.84 4.61
C SER A 67 17.86 18.78 5.42
N LEU A 68 17.10 19.17 6.45
CA LEU A 68 16.31 18.24 7.25
C LEU A 68 15.20 17.60 6.42
N GLU A 69 14.45 18.39 5.66
CA GLU A 69 13.39 17.90 4.78
C GLU A 69 13.93 16.90 3.75
N PHE A 70 15.01 17.27 3.06
CA PHE A 70 15.62 16.41 2.06
C PHE A 70 16.16 15.11 2.68
N SER A 71 16.81 15.20 3.85
CA SER A 71 17.33 14.03 4.56
C SER A 71 16.21 13.13 5.07
N ALA A 72 15.12 13.70 5.58
CA ALA A 72 13.93 12.97 6.02
C ALA A 72 13.25 12.27 4.84
N GLY A 73 13.09 12.96 3.71
CA GLY A 73 12.63 12.39 2.45
C GLY A 73 13.50 11.22 1.99
N LEU A 74 14.83 11.37 2.04
CA LEU A 74 15.77 10.32 1.64
C LEU A 74 15.68 9.10 2.59
N LEU A 75 15.66 9.34 3.90
CA LEU A 75 15.54 8.28 4.90
C LEU A 75 14.21 7.52 4.74
N ASN A 76 13.09 8.22 4.56
CA ASN A 76 11.80 7.59 4.32
C ASN A 76 11.73 6.81 2.99
N LYS A 77 12.50 7.25 1.98
CA LYS A 77 12.61 6.53 0.71
C LYS A 77 13.30 5.18 0.90
N ILE A 78 14.40 5.15 1.66
CA ILE A 78 15.22 3.96 1.90
C ILE A 78 14.57 3.04 2.96
N ARG A 79 14.17 3.63 4.10
CA ARG A 79 13.58 2.97 5.27
C ARG A 79 12.28 3.68 5.67
N PRO A 80 11.13 3.28 5.08
CA PRO A 80 9.83 3.84 5.44
C PRO A 80 9.57 3.66 6.94
N SER A 81 9.24 4.75 7.63
CA SER A 81 9.02 4.75 9.08
C SER A 81 7.96 5.78 9.47
N ALA A 82 7.29 5.55 10.60
CA ALA A 82 6.35 6.53 11.15
C ALA A 82 7.11 7.76 11.68
N GLU A 83 8.28 7.53 12.28
CA GLU A 83 9.14 8.57 12.83
C GLU A 83 9.58 9.56 11.76
N GLY A 84 9.94 9.08 10.56
CA GLY A 84 10.32 9.97 9.48
C GLY A 84 9.16 10.81 8.95
N VAL A 85 7.91 10.35 9.01
CA VAL A 85 6.72 11.17 8.68
C VAL A 85 6.46 12.23 9.76
N LEU A 86 6.81 11.93 11.01
CA LEU A 86 6.72 12.90 12.11
C LEU A 86 7.76 14.01 11.95
N VAL A 87 9.01 13.66 11.60
CA VAL A 87 10.08 14.63 11.33
C VAL A 87 9.68 15.55 10.19
N ASP A 88 9.18 15.01 9.08
CA ASP A 88 8.57 15.74 7.95
C ASP A 88 7.53 16.76 8.45
N GLY A 89 6.57 16.31 9.26
CA GLY A 89 5.57 17.20 9.88
C GLY A 89 6.18 18.36 10.69
N PHE A 90 7.20 18.09 11.51
CA PHE A 90 7.88 19.13 12.29
C PHE A 90 8.68 20.11 11.43
N VAL A 91 9.31 19.64 10.35
CA VAL A 91 10.02 20.52 9.41
C VAL A 91 9.04 21.47 8.71
N LEU A 92 7.87 20.97 8.31
CA LEU A 92 6.80 21.82 7.76
C LEU A 92 6.31 22.87 8.78
N PHE A 93 6.14 22.49 10.04
CA PHE A 93 5.85 23.47 11.10
C PHE A 93 6.95 24.52 11.25
N GLY A 94 8.22 24.11 11.23
CA GLY A 94 9.36 25.01 11.28
C GLY A 94 9.36 26.00 10.12
N PHE A 95 9.10 25.53 8.89
CA PHE A 95 8.94 26.40 7.73
C PHE A 95 7.76 27.35 7.86
N GLY A 96 6.62 26.84 8.31
CA GLY A 96 5.43 27.64 8.56
C GLY A 96 5.70 28.78 9.54
N ALA A 97 6.28 28.45 10.70
CA ALA A 97 6.65 29.41 11.73
C ALA A 97 7.70 30.42 11.25
N ALA A 98 8.72 29.99 10.50
CA ALA A 98 9.74 30.90 9.95
C ALA A 98 9.14 31.91 8.96
N ASN A 99 8.22 31.47 8.09
CA ASN A 99 7.53 32.36 7.15
C ASN A 99 6.60 33.34 7.86
N LEU A 100 5.82 32.89 8.86
CA LEU A 100 4.98 33.77 9.66
C LEU A 100 5.80 34.76 10.48
N GLY A 101 6.93 34.34 11.05
CA GLY A 101 7.87 35.20 11.75
C GLY A 101 8.45 36.29 10.82
N ARG A 102 8.81 35.91 9.59
CA ARG A 102 9.26 36.88 8.57
C ARG A 102 8.15 37.86 8.19
N ALA A 103 6.92 37.38 8.03
CA ALA A 103 5.77 38.24 7.75
C ALA A 103 5.51 39.24 8.89
N TYR A 104 5.57 38.77 10.14
CA TYR A 104 5.43 39.58 11.34
C TYR A 104 6.51 40.66 11.41
N LEU A 105 7.78 40.33 11.15
CA LEU A 105 8.86 41.31 11.09
C LEU A 105 8.65 42.34 9.96
N GLY A 106 8.19 41.91 8.79
CA GLY A 106 7.87 42.81 7.69
C GLY A 106 6.75 43.80 8.04
N TRP A 107 5.72 43.32 8.75
CA TRP A 107 4.65 44.17 9.28
C TRP A 107 5.18 45.17 10.32
N GLN A 108 6.02 44.73 11.26
CA GLN A 108 6.65 45.61 12.26
C GLN A 108 7.54 46.70 11.64
N MET A 109 8.19 46.40 10.52
CA MET A 109 9.02 47.36 9.77
C MET A 109 8.20 48.30 8.86
N GLY A 110 6.86 48.21 8.87
CA GLY A 110 5.99 49.07 8.06
C GLY A 110 6.06 48.77 6.56
N LEU A 111 6.49 47.57 6.16
CA LEU A 111 6.47 47.17 4.75
C LEU A 111 5.01 47.12 4.24
N PRO A 112 4.76 47.38 2.95
CA PRO A 112 3.42 47.31 2.40
C PRO A 112 2.85 45.88 2.51
N PRO A 113 1.53 45.70 2.70
CA PRO A 113 0.91 44.38 2.87
C PRO A 113 1.27 43.35 1.79
N ASN A 114 1.38 43.81 0.55
CA ASN A 114 1.74 42.96 -0.59
C ASN A 114 3.13 42.29 -0.43
N SER A 115 4.04 42.90 0.33
CA SER A 115 5.38 42.36 0.57
C SER A 115 5.42 41.21 1.57
N TYR A 116 4.42 41.06 2.45
CA TYR A 116 4.37 39.99 3.45
C TYR A 116 3.17 39.05 3.33
N PHE A 117 2.14 39.42 2.57
CA PHE A 117 0.95 38.60 2.36
C PHE A 117 1.27 37.18 1.84
N PHE A 118 2.20 37.08 0.88
CA PHE A 118 2.65 35.78 0.37
C PHE A 118 3.25 34.89 1.46
N TYR A 119 4.05 35.46 2.38
CA TYR A 119 4.63 34.71 3.49
C TYR A 119 3.59 34.26 4.52
N VAL A 120 2.51 35.04 4.70
CA VAL A 120 1.38 34.64 5.55
C VAL A 120 0.67 33.42 4.98
N LEU A 121 0.31 33.45 3.69
CA LEU A 121 -0.35 32.33 3.02
C LEU A 121 0.53 31.09 3.01
N LEU A 122 1.79 31.23 2.62
CA LEU A 122 2.75 30.14 2.59
C LEU A 122 2.97 29.57 4.00
N GLY A 123 3.13 30.43 5.00
CA GLY A 123 3.28 30.04 6.40
C GLY A 123 2.08 29.26 6.93
N GLY A 124 0.86 29.76 6.69
CA GLY A 124 -0.38 29.09 7.08
C GLY A 124 -0.56 27.73 6.41
N TYR A 125 -0.28 27.64 5.10
CA TYR A 125 -0.32 26.38 4.35
C TYR A 125 0.62 25.33 4.96
N TRP A 126 1.87 25.68 5.26
CA TRP A 126 2.83 24.74 5.83
C TRP A 126 2.48 24.29 7.26
N ILE A 127 1.96 25.20 8.09
CA ILE A 127 1.43 24.82 9.42
C ILE A 127 0.28 23.83 9.29
N PHE A 128 -0.65 24.08 8.36
CA PHE A 128 -1.77 23.18 8.11
C PHE A 128 -1.30 21.80 7.62
N ALA A 129 -0.39 21.77 6.65
CA ALA A 129 0.21 20.54 6.12
C ALA A 129 0.96 19.76 7.22
N GLY A 130 1.78 20.45 8.03
CA GLY A 130 2.47 19.87 9.17
C GLY A 130 1.51 19.28 10.22
N THR A 131 0.42 19.99 10.53
CA THR A 131 -0.62 19.50 11.44
C THR A 131 -1.27 18.23 10.92
N SER A 132 -1.56 18.17 9.61
CA SER A 132 -2.11 16.98 8.96
C SER A 132 -1.16 15.79 9.05
N SER A 133 0.14 16.01 8.77
CA SER A 133 1.18 14.98 8.93
C SER A 133 1.25 14.45 10.37
N VAL A 134 1.29 15.32 11.38
CA VAL A 134 1.33 14.91 12.80
C VAL A 134 0.06 14.16 13.22
N ARG A 135 -1.12 14.56 12.73
CA ARG A 135 -2.37 13.80 13.01
C ARG A 135 -2.32 12.40 12.43
N SER A 136 -1.78 12.23 11.22
CA SER A 136 -1.61 10.92 10.60
C SER A 136 -0.55 10.03 11.27
N TYR A 137 0.35 10.60 12.09
CA TYR A 137 1.38 9.82 12.79
C TYR A 137 0.79 8.74 13.70
N ALA A 138 -0.28 9.05 14.45
CA ALA A 138 -0.85 8.09 15.39
C ALA A 138 -1.41 6.84 14.67
N SER A 139 -2.06 7.02 13.51
CA SER A 139 -2.54 5.89 12.70
C SER A 139 -1.38 5.14 12.05
N LEU A 140 -0.39 5.86 11.52
CA LEU A 140 0.80 5.26 10.92
C LEU A 140 1.60 4.44 11.94
N ARG A 141 1.82 4.95 13.15
CA ARG A 141 2.57 4.24 14.21
C ARG A 141 1.90 2.92 14.59
N ARG A 142 0.57 2.89 14.70
CA ARG A 142 -0.19 1.65 14.94
C ARG A 142 -0.10 0.68 13.76
N ALA A 143 -0.06 1.20 12.53
CA ALA A 143 0.09 0.35 11.35
C ALA A 143 1.53 -0.22 11.24
N PHE A 144 2.55 0.56 11.63
CA PHE A 144 3.95 0.13 11.63
C PHE A 144 4.34 -0.74 12.83
N SER A 145 3.57 -0.77 13.92
CA SER A 145 3.87 -1.62 15.08
C SER A 145 3.80 -3.10 14.75
N PHE A 146 2.99 -3.48 13.75
CA PHE A 146 2.89 -4.85 13.26
C PHE A 146 3.83 -5.08 12.07
N ARG A 147 5.13 -5.03 12.32
CA ARG A 147 6.13 -5.28 11.28
C ARG A 147 6.26 -6.78 11.02
N PRO A 148 5.98 -7.26 9.78
CA PRO A 148 6.20 -8.67 9.44
C PRO A 148 7.69 -9.04 9.54
N SER A 149 7.96 -10.31 9.85
CA SER A 149 9.33 -10.83 9.87
C SER A 149 9.97 -10.76 8.48
N ALA A 150 11.30 -10.70 8.42
CA ALA A 150 12.03 -10.71 7.16
C ALA A 150 11.76 -12.01 6.36
N GLU A 151 11.49 -13.12 7.04
CA GLU A 151 11.12 -14.39 6.44
C GLU A 151 9.74 -14.32 5.76
N HIS A 152 8.71 -13.79 6.44
CA HIS A 152 7.38 -13.61 5.85
C HIS A 152 7.42 -12.68 4.63
N MET A 153 8.24 -11.62 4.70
CA MET A 153 8.44 -10.70 3.56
C MET A 153 9.09 -11.39 2.36
N ARG A 154 10.07 -12.28 2.59
CA ARG A 154 10.72 -13.07 1.53
C ARG A 154 9.75 -14.07 0.93
N TRP A 155 9.07 -14.84 1.78
CA TRP A 155 8.06 -15.82 1.38
C TRP A 155 6.96 -15.18 0.52
N PHE A 156 6.42 -14.03 0.94
CA PHE A 156 5.45 -13.27 0.14
C PHE A 156 6.05 -12.80 -1.20
N GLY A 157 7.31 -12.36 -1.20
CA GLY A 157 8.00 -11.96 -2.43
C GLY A 157 8.16 -13.09 -3.43
N ASP A 158 8.53 -14.28 -2.94
CA ASP A 158 8.63 -15.49 -3.75
C ASP A 158 7.27 -15.91 -4.30
N LEU A 159 6.23 -15.87 -3.47
CA LEU A 159 4.86 -16.17 -3.86
C LEU A 159 4.34 -15.20 -4.93
N VAL A 160 4.57 -13.89 -4.77
CA VAL A 160 4.19 -12.89 -5.78
C VAL A 160 4.92 -13.15 -7.10
N ARG A 161 6.22 -13.50 -7.04
CA ARG A 161 7.00 -13.82 -8.23
C ARG A 161 6.47 -15.07 -8.91
N GLU A 162 6.17 -16.12 -8.14
CA GLU A 162 5.59 -17.37 -8.62
C GLU A 162 4.26 -17.13 -9.35
N ILE A 163 3.32 -16.40 -8.73
CA ILE A 163 2.02 -16.08 -9.36
C ILE A 163 2.21 -15.30 -10.65
N ARG A 164 3.17 -14.37 -10.70
CA ARG A 164 3.42 -13.55 -11.89
C ARG A 164 3.95 -14.33 -13.08
N VAL A 165 4.73 -15.38 -12.85
CA VAL A 165 5.33 -16.20 -13.92
C VAL A 165 4.55 -17.50 -14.18
N ALA A 166 3.56 -17.81 -13.34
CA ALA A 166 2.76 -19.01 -13.49
C ALA A 166 1.95 -18.96 -14.78
N ASP A 167 1.88 -20.12 -15.42
CA ASP A 167 1.16 -20.34 -16.67
C ASP A 167 0.03 -21.34 -16.39
N PRO A 168 -1.25 -20.96 -16.58
CA PRO A 168 -2.39 -21.83 -16.34
C PRO A 168 -2.35 -23.16 -17.10
N GLU A 169 -1.68 -23.22 -18.26
CA GLU A 169 -1.54 -24.46 -19.04
C GLU A 169 -0.61 -25.48 -18.37
N ASN A 170 0.41 -24.99 -17.67
CA ASN A 170 1.46 -25.80 -17.06
C ASN A 170 1.32 -25.93 -15.53
N ASP A 171 0.59 -25.02 -14.88
CA ASP A 171 0.32 -25.00 -13.45
C ASP A 171 -1.19 -25.06 -13.17
N PRO A 172 -1.73 -26.19 -12.68
CA PRO A 172 -3.16 -26.35 -12.42
C PRO A 172 -3.67 -25.52 -11.24
N THR A 173 -2.76 -24.87 -10.49
CA THR A 173 -3.12 -23.94 -9.42
C THR A 173 -3.16 -22.49 -9.91
N ALA A 174 -2.69 -22.20 -11.12
CA ALA A 174 -2.62 -20.84 -11.63
C ALA A 174 -3.90 -20.42 -12.35
N LEU A 175 -4.21 -19.13 -12.24
CA LEU A 175 -5.25 -18.45 -13.00
C LEU A 175 -4.68 -17.21 -13.67
N ASP A 176 -5.03 -16.96 -14.93
CA ASP A 176 -4.79 -15.70 -15.63
C ASP A 176 -6.13 -15.17 -16.14
N LEU A 177 -6.70 -14.20 -15.41
CA LEU A 177 -8.04 -13.69 -15.63
C LEU A 177 -7.98 -12.32 -16.31
N PRO A 178 -8.50 -12.17 -17.55
CA PRO A 178 -8.50 -10.91 -18.27
C PRO A 178 -9.61 -9.95 -17.80
N THR A 179 -9.77 -9.82 -16.48
CA THR A 179 -10.67 -8.86 -15.82
C THR A 179 -10.21 -7.41 -16.03
N LYS A 180 -10.98 -6.44 -15.54
CA LYS A 180 -10.59 -5.02 -15.53
C LYS A 180 -10.57 -4.50 -14.09
N PRO A 181 -9.39 -4.37 -13.44
CA PRO A 181 -8.04 -4.64 -13.96
C PRO A 181 -7.74 -6.14 -14.15
N PRO A 182 -6.77 -6.53 -15.01
CA PRO A 182 -6.38 -7.93 -15.19
C PRO A 182 -5.87 -8.54 -13.89
N LEU A 183 -6.21 -9.80 -13.61
CA LEU A 183 -5.86 -10.49 -12.37
C LEU A 183 -5.11 -11.79 -12.65
N ARG A 184 -3.94 -11.95 -12.04
CA ARG A 184 -3.25 -13.25 -11.98
C ARG A 184 -3.47 -13.88 -10.62
N GLY A 185 -3.90 -15.12 -10.59
CA GLY A 185 -4.28 -15.84 -9.38
C GLY A 185 -3.46 -17.09 -9.14
N LYS A 186 -3.37 -17.51 -7.87
CA LYS A 186 -2.94 -18.86 -7.51
C LYS A 186 -3.82 -19.43 -6.42
N LEU A 187 -4.24 -20.67 -6.64
CA LEU A 187 -5.20 -21.43 -5.88
C LEU A 187 -4.45 -22.42 -4.97
N LEU A 188 -4.36 -22.10 -3.68
CA LEU A 188 -3.55 -22.84 -2.72
C LEU A 188 -4.44 -23.40 -1.61
N GLY A 189 -4.56 -24.72 -1.50
CA GLY A 189 -5.33 -25.33 -0.40
C GLY A 189 -6.77 -24.80 -0.37
N ASP A 190 -7.16 -24.10 0.69
CA ASP A 190 -8.49 -23.47 0.84
C ASP A 190 -8.51 -21.95 0.59
N MET A 191 -7.47 -21.41 -0.04
CA MET A 191 -7.32 -19.97 -0.29
C MET A 191 -6.94 -19.70 -1.75
N ALA A 192 -7.30 -18.51 -2.21
CA ALA A 192 -6.89 -17.96 -3.49
C ALA A 192 -6.19 -16.63 -3.27
N ILE A 193 -5.12 -16.41 -4.03
CA ILE A 193 -4.32 -15.19 -3.98
C ILE A 193 -4.34 -14.57 -5.37
N PHE A 194 -4.85 -13.35 -5.49
CA PHE A 194 -4.91 -12.61 -6.74
C PHE A 194 -4.02 -11.37 -6.70
N LEU A 195 -3.35 -11.13 -7.83
CA LEU A 195 -2.47 -10.01 -8.10
C LEU A 195 -3.07 -9.17 -9.23
N PRO A 196 -3.59 -7.97 -8.96
CA PRO A 196 -3.99 -7.04 -9.99
C PRO A 196 -2.78 -6.57 -10.79
N ALA A 197 -2.90 -6.58 -12.12
CA ALA A 197 -1.87 -6.09 -13.01
C ALA A 197 -1.56 -4.61 -12.73
N GLY A 198 -0.28 -4.29 -12.57
CA GLY A 198 0.19 -2.94 -12.29
C GLY A 198 -0.01 -2.46 -10.85
N SER A 199 -0.61 -3.25 -9.96
CA SER A 199 -0.69 -2.95 -8.53
C SER A 199 0.34 -3.76 -7.70
N ALA A 200 0.70 -3.20 -6.56
CA ALA A 200 1.39 -3.92 -5.49
C ALA A 200 0.42 -4.58 -4.50
N ASP A 201 -0.88 -4.35 -4.68
CA ASP A 201 -1.94 -4.92 -3.87
C ASP A 201 -2.09 -6.41 -4.12
N VAL A 202 -2.52 -7.13 -3.09
CA VAL A 202 -2.77 -8.56 -3.14
C VAL A 202 -4.12 -8.83 -2.50
N VAL A 203 -4.97 -9.53 -3.23
CA VAL A 203 -6.29 -9.95 -2.74
C VAL A 203 -6.16 -11.40 -2.29
N VAL A 204 -6.42 -11.65 -1.00
CA VAL A 204 -6.37 -12.99 -0.42
C VAL A 204 -7.76 -13.35 0.07
N ALA A 205 -8.37 -14.35 -0.56
CA ALA A 205 -9.73 -14.78 -0.27
C ALA A 205 -9.78 -16.28 0.06
N SER A 206 -10.75 -16.69 0.87
CA SER A 206 -11.00 -18.13 1.07
C SER A 206 -11.66 -18.73 -0.17
N ARG A 207 -11.63 -20.05 -0.28
CA ARG A 207 -12.36 -20.78 -1.33
C ARG A 207 -13.84 -20.46 -1.37
N ARG A 208 -14.44 -20.18 -0.23
CA ARG A 208 -15.87 -19.88 -0.12
C ARG A 208 -16.19 -18.48 -0.63
N ASP A 209 -15.23 -17.57 -0.50
CA ASP A 209 -15.38 -16.16 -0.86
C ASP A 209 -14.97 -15.87 -2.33
N VAL A 210 -14.63 -16.91 -3.10
CA VAL A 210 -14.29 -16.79 -4.52
C VAL A 210 -15.32 -17.55 -5.34
N GLU A 211 -16.02 -16.80 -6.18
CA GLU A 211 -17.02 -17.32 -7.09
C GLU A 211 -16.71 -16.84 -8.50
N ILE A 212 -16.60 -17.80 -9.42
CA ILE A 212 -16.59 -17.55 -10.85
C ILE A 212 -17.86 -18.19 -11.40
N GLU A 213 -18.79 -17.37 -11.86
CA GLU A 213 -19.96 -17.83 -12.60
C GLU A 213 -19.62 -17.84 -14.08
N ARG A 214 -20.01 -18.91 -14.77
CA ARG A 214 -19.78 -19.06 -16.21
C ARG A 214 -21.13 -18.99 -16.92
N GLU A 215 -21.29 -17.99 -17.77
CA GLU A 215 -22.41 -17.88 -18.69
C GLU A 215 -21.99 -18.40 -20.07
N GLU A 216 -22.73 -19.38 -20.59
CA GLU A 216 -22.50 -19.85 -21.96
C GLU A 216 -22.97 -18.78 -22.96
N SER A 217 -22.10 -18.48 -23.92
CA SER A 217 -22.47 -17.56 -25.00
C SER A 217 -23.53 -18.21 -25.86
N ARG A 218 -24.63 -17.46 -26.13
CA ARG A 218 -25.64 -17.86 -27.11
C ARG A 218 -25.09 -17.97 -28.54
N ASN A 219 -23.94 -17.35 -28.80
CA ASN A 219 -23.23 -17.46 -30.06
C ASN A 219 -22.02 -18.41 -29.89
N PRO A 220 -21.96 -19.54 -30.63
CA PRO A 220 -20.87 -20.51 -30.54
C PRO A 220 -19.49 -19.95 -30.93
N ASP A 221 -19.44 -18.86 -31.71
CA ASP A 221 -18.19 -18.22 -32.13
C ASP A 221 -17.59 -17.30 -31.06
N ARG A 222 -18.29 -17.08 -29.94
CA ARG A 222 -17.80 -16.24 -28.84
C ARG A 222 -17.41 -17.09 -27.63
N PRO A 223 -16.28 -16.78 -26.97
CA PRO A 223 -15.90 -17.48 -25.75
C PRO A 223 -16.96 -17.26 -24.67
N PRO A 224 -17.12 -18.22 -23.74
CA PRO A 224 -17.98 -18.06 -22.58
C PRO A 224 -17.53 -16.85 -21.75
N VAL A 225 -18.48 -16.23 -21.06
CA VAL A 225 -18.21 -15.09 -20.19
C VAL A 225 -18.18 -15.57 -18.74
N GLY A 226 -17.10 -15.24 -18.04
CA GLY A 226 -16.97 -15.43 -16.60
C GLY A 226 -17.33 -14.14 -15.85
N PHE A 227 -17.99 -14.27 -14.71
CA PHE A 227 -18.19 -13.19 -13.74
C PHE A 227 -17.47 -13.55 -12.45
N LEU A 228 -16.59 -12.68 -11.97
CA LEU A 228 -15.75 -12.94 -10.80
C LEU A 228 -16.23 -12.11 -9.62
N LEU A 229 -16.55 -12.80 -8.54
CA LEU A 229 -16.84 -12.25 -7.22
C LEU A 229 -15.73 -12.69 -6.26
N ILE A 230 -15.09 -11.73 -5.60
CA ILE A 230 -14.11 -11.98 -4.54
C ILE A 230 -14.54 -11.20 -3.29
N GLU A 231 -14.85 -11.91 -2.21
CA GLU A 231 -15.33 -11.32 -0.95
C GLU A 231 -16.54 -10.38 -1.17
N GLY A 232 -17.41 -10.72 -2.13
CA GLY A 232 -18.58 -9.93 -2.51
C GLY A 232 -18.28 -8.72 -3.41
N ALA A 233 -17.01 -8.45 -3.73
CA ALA A 233 -16.65 -7.44 -4.73
C ALA A 233 -16.74 -8.03 -6.14
N ASP A 234 -17.50 -7.36 -7.02
CA ASP A 234 -17.68 -7.73 -8.42
C ASP A 234 -16.57 -7.13 -9.31
N PHE A 235 -15.91 -7.99 -10.09
CA PHE A 235 -14.86 -7.63 -11.05
C PHE A 235 -15.35 -7.58 -12.51
N GLY A 236 -16.66 -7.73 -12.71
CA GLY A 236 -17.34 -7.66 -13.99
C GLY A 236 -17.16 -8.92 -14.85
N GLY A 237 -17.77 -8.87 -16.04
CA GLY A 237 -17.70 -9.94 -17.04
C GLY A 237 -16.38 -9.92 -17.82
N PHE A 238 -15.77 -11.09 -18.02
CA PHE A 238 -14.54 -11.28 -18.79
C PHE A 238 -14.62 -12.57 -19.63
N PRO A 239 -13.90 -12.65 -20.77
CA PRO A 239 -13.81 -13.91 -21.51
C PRO A 239 -13.06 -14.93 -20.66
N ILE A 240 -13.67 -16.09 -20.40
CA ILE A 240 -13.04 -17.14 -19.60
C ILE A 240 -12.46 -18.23 -20.50
N ASP A 241 -11.16 -18.43 -20.37
CA ASP A 241 -10.44 -19.53 -21.02
C ASP A 241 -10.86 -20.88 -20.41
N PRO A 242 -11.12 -21.92 -21.24
CA PRO A 242 -11.33 -23.29 -20.78
C PRO A 242 -10.32 -23.78 -19.73
N VAL A 243 -9.03 -23.45 -19.86
CA VAL A 243 -7.97 -23.89 -18.92
C VAL A 243 -8.17 -23.25 -17.55
N ASN A 244 -8.36 -21.93 -17.52
CA ASN A 244 -8.65 -21.18 -16.29
C ASN A 244 -9.92 -21.70 -15.59
N TRP A 245 -10.98 -21.97 -16.36
CA TRP A 245 -12.21 -22.54 -15.81
C TRP A 245 -11.98 -23.94 -15.21
N GLN A 246 -11.23 -24.80 -15.89
CA GLN A 246 -10.93 -26.15 -15.40
C GLN A 246 -10.10 -26.11 -14.10
N ASN A 247 -9.09 -25.25 -14.02
CA ASN A 247 -8.28 -25.07 -12.82
C ASN A 247 -9.14 -24.60 -11.64
N TYR A 248 -9.99 -23.59 -11.84
CA TYR A 248 -10.93 -23.11 -10.83
C TYR A 248 -11.94 -24.20 -10.39
N ALA A 249 -12.60 -24.87 -11.34
CA ALA A 249 -13.61 -25.88 -11.06
C ALA A 249 -13.01 -27.09 -10.30
N ARG A 250 -11.81 -27.53 -10.69
CA ARG A 250 -11.04 -28.54 -9.97
C ARG A 250 -10.77 -28.11 -8.53
N TRP A 251 -10.26 -26.89 -8.36
CA TRP A 251 -9.95 -26.38 -7.03
C TRP A 251 -11.18 -26.26 -6.13
N LYS A 252 -12.35 -25.86 -6.65
CA LYS A 252 -13.61 -25.82 -5.85
C LYS A 252 -14.07 -27.22 -5.43
N THR A 253 -13.97 -28.22 -6.32
CA THR A 253 -14.40 -29.59 -6.05
C THR A 253 -13.48 -30.36 -5.09
N GLU A 254 -12.16 -30.16 -5.21
CA GLU A 254 -11.18 -30.74 -4.28
C GLU A 254 -11.39 -30.28 -2.82
N GLY A 255 -11.85 -29.05 -2.63
CA GLY A 255 -12.19 -28.50 -1.31
C GLY A 255 -13.42 -29.12 -0.68
N ALA A 256 -14.48 -29.27 -1.45
CA ALA A 256 -15.75 -29.87 -1.00
C ALA A 256 -15.53 -31.31 -0.47
N SER A 257 -14.64 -32.06 -1.12
CA SER A 257 -14.31 -33.44 -0.79
C SER A 257 -13.58 -33.61 0.55
N ARG A 258 -12.79 -32.62 0.98
CA ARG A 258 -12.04 -32.66 2.25
C ARG A 258 -12.91 -32.32 3.46
N HIS A 259 -13.84 -31.38 3.33
CA HIS A 259 -14.78 -31.06 4.40
C HIS A 259 -15.77 -32.19 4.67
N HIS A 260 -16.15 -32.97 3.65
CA HIS A 260 -17.04 -34.11 3.85
C HIS A 260 -16.38 -35.25 4.66
N ARG A 261 -15.08 -35.52 4.46
CA ARG A 261 -14.34 -36.52 5.27
C ARG A 261 -14.14 -36.07 6.72
N SER A 262 -13.78 -34.79 6.94
CA SER A 262 -13.59 -34.27 8.30
C SER A 262 -14.89 -34.22 9.13
N ALA A 263 -16.05 -34.13 8.49
CA ALA A 263 -17.35 -34.20 9.17
C ALA A 263 -17.75 -35.64 9.55
N CYS A 264 -17.38 -36.64 8.75
CA CYS A 264 -17.67 -38.05 9.02
C CYS A 264 -16.74 -38.68 10.08
N ASP A 265 -15.52 -38.14 10.25
CA ASP A 265 -14.54 -38.63 11.24
C ASP A 265 -14.67 -38.00 12.64
N ARG A 266 -15.69 -37.15 12.89
CA ARG A 266 -15.95 -36.65 14.24
C ARG A 266 -16.64 -37.75 15.05
N PRO A 267 -16.03 -38.27 16.13
CA PRO A 267 -16.75 -39.17 17.03
C PRO A 267 -17.99 -38.47 17.58
N PRO A 268 -19.11 -39.18 17.77
CA PRO A 268 -20.33 -38.59 18.30
C PRO A 268 -20.03 -37.93 19.65
N PRO A 269 -20.66 -36.78 19.96
CA PRO A 269 -20.47 -36.11 21.24
C PRO A 269 -20.84 -37.09 22.35
N THR A 270 -19.86 -37.47 23.16
CA THR A 270 -20.09 -38.26 24.36
C THR A 270 -20.93 -37.42 25.32
N SER A 271 -22.19 -37.81 25.47
CA SER A 271 -23.11 -37.21 26.44
C SER A 271 -22.62 -37.53 27.86
N ASN A 272 -21.85 -36.63 28.45
CA ASN A 272 -21.62 -36.64 29.88
C ASN A 272 -22.80 -35.93 30.56
N ASN A 273 -23.81 -36.71 30.96
CA ASN A 273 -24.80 -36.29 31.95
C ASN A 273 -24.19 -36.48 33.35
N PRO A 274 -24.27 -35.47 34.24
CA PRO A 274 -24.46 -35.73 35.67
C PRO A 274 -25.89 -36.14 35.98
#